data_AF-W9Y1E7-F1
#
_entry.id   AF-W9Y1E7-F1
#
_cell.length_a   1.000
_cell.length_b   1.000
_cell.length_c   1.000
_cell.angle_alpha   90.00
_cell.angle_beta   90.00
_cell.angle_gamma   90.00
#
_symmetry.space_group_name_H-M   'P 1'
#
loop_
_entity.id
_entity.type
_entity.pdbx_description
1 polymer ?
#
loop_
_entity_poly.entity_id
_entity_poly.type
_entity_poly.pdbx_seq_one_letter_code
_entity_poly.pdbx_strand_id
1 'polypeptide(L)'
;MGSRGGEIAMKREDGGPGRSVLIDYSMHKLVIEKASQGTAKERDKIQVCVPRWPMFVKIDDPWWHANLARFPHGYAACNMICSERIPPLPQEVRDRLIDLYCPAASIATIKSNDADRDCLVRLYLGRRKIQNTARRGRNFFSLRNYPLHLNQAEELDLQIFEYARAMAEMLAMMHWTAKIDANDVEFVLGGTQKTGIGEHTHEFFGRHCLWVLDFDCCKPLTMDAAGVEQAARAFLRNDPYFPRPAIEGSLDHALWFEFRSRYLDCSQHRVATSNTHDLGLPELFITQVEELHHQIVNRRPSAPSS
;
A
#
# COMPACT_ATOMS: atom_id res chain seq x y z
N MET A 1 19.98 5.16 -3.36
CA MET A 1 21.02 4.45 -4.13
C MET A 1 20.35 3.28 -4.83
N GLY A 2 20.31 3.26 -6.16
CA GLY A 2 19.96 2.07 -6.93
C GLY A 2 21.21 1.23 -7.12
N SER A 3 21.59 0.42 -6.13
CA SER A 3 22.56 -0.63 -6.36
C SER A 3 21.85 -1.83 -6.99
N ARG A 4 22.44 -2.36 -8.07
CA ARG A 4 22.08 -3.69 -8.59
C ARG A 4 22.04 -4.66 -7.40
N GLY A 5 20.87 -5.24 -7.11
CA GLY A 5 20.75 -6.33 -6.14
C GLY A 5 20.93 -5.98 -4.66
N GLY A 6 20.80 -4.71 -4.24
CA GLY A 6 20.77 -4.39 -2.81
C GLY A 6 19.56 -5.00 -2.11
N GLU A 7 19.77 -5.66 -0.96
CA GLU A 7 18.70 -6.21 -0.12
C GLU A 7 18.11 -5.18 0.86
N ILE A 8 18.68 -3.97 0.91
CA ILE A 8 18.32 -2.91 1.87
C ILE A 8 17.83 -1.67 1.13
N ALA A 9 16.69 -1.13 1.56
CA ALA A 9 16.18 0.19 1.23
C ALA A 9 16.45 1.15 2.39
N MET A 10 16.71 2.42 2.05
CA MET A 10 17.03 3.47 3.02
C MET A 10 16.09 4.66 2.82
N LYS A 11 15.29 5.00 3.85
CA LYS A 11 14.42 6.18 3.88
C LYS A 11 15.03 7.23 4.81
N ARG A 12 15.40 8.39 4.27
CA ARG A 12 16.05 9.47 5.01
C ARG A 12 15.01 10.41 5.62
N GLU A 13 15.40 11.12 6.67
CA GLU A 13 14.62 12.23 7.23
C GLU A 13 14.80 13.49 6.38
N ASP A 14 14.30 13.44 5.15
CA ASP A 14 14.23 14.59 4.21
C ASP A 14 12.78 14.99 3.90
N GLY A 15 11.81 14.43 4.64
CA GLY A 15 10.39 14.73 4.52
C GLY A 15 10.03 16.16 4.93
N GLY A 16 9.00 16.71 4.28
CA GLY A 16 8.40 17.98 4.68
C GLY A 16 7.73 17.92 6.08
N PRO A 17 7.25 19.06 6.60
CA PRO A 17 6.63 19.11 7.93
C PRO A 17 5.47 18.12 8.05
N GLY A 18 5.54 17.23 9.05
CA GLY A 18 4.50 16.25 9.36
C GLY A 18 4.83 14.79 9.01
N ARG A 19 5.94 14.52 8.31
CA ARG A 19 6.45 13.15 8.11
C ARG A 19 7.58 12.85 9.09
N SER A 20 7.54 11.69 9.73
CA SER A 20 8.55 11.29 10.72
C SER A 20 9.05 9.89 10.45
N VAL A 21 10.35 9.78 10.16
CA VAL A 21 11.02 8.49 10.03
C VAL A 21 11.04 7.70 11.34
N LEU A 22 10.94 8.37 12.48
CA LEU A 22 10.83 7.68 13.77
C LEU A 22 9.46 7.04 13.96
N ILE A 23 8.38 7.74 13.56
CA ILE A 23 7.03 7.16 13.55
C ILE A 23 6.98 5.98 12.61
N ASP A 24 7.47 6.14 11.39
CA ASP A 24 7.51 5.08 10.39
C ASP A 24 8.24 3.83 10.92
N TYR A 25 9.44 3.99 11.48
CA TYR A 25 10.17 2.88 12.11
C TYR A 25 9.37 2.20 13.22
N SER A 26 8.77 2.99 14.10
CA SER A 26 8.04 2.47 15.27
C SER A 26 6.80 1.69 14.83
N MET A 27 6.04 2.22 13.87
CA MET A 27 4.83 1.61 13.33
C MET A 27 5.16 0.40 12.46
N HIS A 28 6.22 0.48 11.65
CA HIS A 28 6.72 -0.63 10.85
C HIS A 28 7.11 -1.82 11.72
N LYS A 29 7.88 -1.58 12.79
CA LYS A 29 8.24 -2.61 13.77
C LYS A 29 7.00 -3.21 14.44
N LEU A 30 6.06 -2.37 14.89
CA LEU A 30 4.82 -2.80 15.49
C LEU A 30 4.01 -3.71 14.54
N VAL A 31 3.87 -3.33 13.26
CA VAL A 31 3.16 -4.11 12.26
C VAL A 31 3.80 -5.48 12.05
N ILE A 32 5.14 -5.57 11.95
CA ILE A 32 5.85 -6.86 11.84
C ILE A 32 5.60 -7.73 13.07
N GLU A 33 5.76 -7.16 14.27
CA GLU A 33 5.57 -7.88 15.53
C GLU A 33 4.14 -8.42 15.63
N LYS A 34 3.13 -7.60 15.28
CA LYS A 34 1.73 -7.96 15.35
C LYS A 34 1.27 -8.91 14.25
N ALA A 35 1.83 -8.82 13.05
CA ALA A 35 1.60 -9.80 12.00
C ALA A 35 2.18 -11.18 12.36
N SER A 36 3.25 -11.21 13.15
CA SER A 36 3.90 -12.44 13.64
C SER A 36 3.22 -13.01 14.89
N GLN A 37 2.45 -12.19 15.61
CA GLN A 37 1.69 -12.58 16.80
C GLN A 37 0.31 -13.10 16.39
N GLY A 38 0.01 -14.33 16.77
CA GLY A 38 -1.25 -15.00 16.45
C GLY A 38 -1.09 -16.51 16.40
N THR A 39 -2.22 -17.20 16.35
CA THR A 39 -2.24 -18.63 16.05
C THR A 39 -1.66 -18.89 14.66
N ALA A 40 -1.19 -20.12 14.38
CA ALA A 40 -0.72 -20.48 13.04
C ALA A 40 -1.77 -20.14 11.96
N LYS A 41 -3.04 -20.44 12.25
CA LYS A 41 -4.18 -20.14 11.38
C LYS A 41 -4.40 -18.64 11.11
N GLU A 42 -4.06 -17.76 12.05
CA GLU A 42 -4.16 -16.31 11.86
C GLU A 42 -2.98 -15.76 11.07
N ARG A 43 -1.78 -16.32 11.27
CA ARG A 43 -0.60 -15.97 10.49
C ARG A 43 -0.74 -16.40 9.04
N ASP A 44 -1.27 -17.59 8.79
CA ASP A 44 -1.53 -18.12 7.44
C ASP A 44 -2.55 -17.28 6.66
N LYS A 45 -3.36 -16.46 7.35
CA LYS A 45 -4.28 -15.51 6.70
C LYS A 45 -3.58 -14.24 6.23
N ILE A 46 -2.42 -13.85 6.74
CA ILE A 46 -1.78 -12.59 6.30
C ILE A 46 -1.03 -12.85 4.99
N GLN A 47 -1.67 -12.52 3.88
CA GLN A 47 -1.12 -12.71 2.52
C GLN A 47 -0.44 -11.44 1.96
N VAL A 48 -0.08 -10.50 2.83
CA VAL A 48 0.63 -9.26 2.45
C VAL A 48 2.02 -9.24 3.07
N CYS A 49 3.02 -8.98 2.25
CA CYS A 49 4.41 -8.85 2.68
C CYS A 49 4.65 -7.49 3.37
N VAL A 50 5.39 -7.52 4.48
CA VAL A 50 5.91 -6.32 5.15
C VAL A 50 7.44 -6.36 5.03
N PRO A 51 8.10 -5.28 4.59
CA PRO A 51 9.56 -5.26 4.51
C PRO A 51 10.22 -5.64 5.84
N ARG A 52 11.13 -6.61 5.86
CA ARG A 52 11.73 -7.13 7.09
C ARG A 52 12.88 -6.28 7.63
N TRP A 53 13.25 -6.58 8.87
CA TRP A 53 14.44 -6.06 9.56
C TRP A 53 14.55 -4.54 9.61
N PRO A 54 13.49 -3.80 10.02
CA PRO A 54 13.59 -2.36 10.17
C PRO A 54 14.65 -2.01 11.21
N MET A 55 15.50 -1.05 10.88
CA MET A 55 16.55 -0.51 11.73
C MET A 55 16.51 1.01 11.64
N PHE A 56 16.56 1.67 12.80
CA PHE A 56 16.63 3.12 12.88
C PHE A 56 18.08 3.57 13.11
N VAL A 57 18.60 4.41 12.23
CA VAL A 57 19.93 5.01 12.32
C VAL A 57 19.75 6.48 12.67
N LYS A 58 20.28 6.90 13.83
CA LYS A 58 20.24 8.30 14.26
C LYS A 58 21.30 9.13 13.53
N ILE A 59 21.10 10.44 13.48
CA ILE A 59 22.06 11.39 12.91
C ILE A 59 23.47 11.31 13.54
N ASP A 60 23.56 11.00 14.84
CA ASP A 60 24.80 10.92 15.63
C ASP A 60 25.34 9.48 15.74
N ASP A 61 24.72 8.52 15.05
CA ASP A 61 25.10 7.11 15.13
C ASP A 61 26.50 6.86 14.53
N PRO A 62 27.39 6.09 15.20
CA PRO A 62 28.69 5.69 14.66
C PRO A 62 28.63 5.05 13.26
N TRP A 63 27.49 4.44 12.90
CA TRP A 63 27.23 3.89 11.58
C TRP A 63 27.49 4.91 10.45
N TRP A 64 27.21 6.20 10.66
CA TRP A 64 27.47 7.24 9.67
C TRP A 64 28.96 7.40 9.37
N HIS A 65 29.85 7.30 10.37
CA HIS A 65 31.30 7.39 10.13
C HIS A 65 31.78 6.31 9.18
N ALA A 66 31.22 5.10 9.28
CA ALA A 66 31.59 3.97 8.43
C ALA A 66 30.91 3.99 7.04
N ASN A 67 29.77 4.67 6.89
CA ASN A 67 28.93 4.55 5.69
C ASN A 67 28.69 5.85 4.92
N LEU A 68 28.94 7.04 5.49
CA LEU A 68 28.64 8.32 4.86
C LEU A 68 29.34 8.49 3.49
N ALA A 69 30.59 8.03 3.39
CA ALA A 69 31.36 8.07 2.15
C ALA A 69 30.75 7.21 1.00
N ARG A 70 29.80 6.33 1.32
CA ARG A 70 29.06 5.52 0.34
C ARG A 70 27.82 6.25 -0.21
N PHE A 71 27.41 7.36 0.39
CA PHE A 71 26.30 8.16 -0.11
C PHE A 71 26.76 9.10 -1.24
N PRO A 72 25.85 9.56 -2.12
CA PRO A 72 26.20 10.55 -3.13
C PRO A 72 26.80 11.82 -2.51
N HIS A 73 27.64 12.50 -3.29
CA HIS A 73 28.28 13.74 -2.84
C HIS A 73 27.24 14.78 -2.39
N GLY A 74 27.53 15.49 -1.31
CA GLY A 74 26.64 16.51 -0.71
C GLY A 74 25.63 15.97 0.31
N TYR A 75 25.58 14.66 0.55
CA TYR A 75 24.72 14.09 1.58
C TYR A 75 25.40 14.24 2.96
N ALA A 76 24.61 14.64 3.96
CA ALA A 76 25.02 14.67 5.37
C ALA A 76 24.27 13.58 6.16
N ALA A 77 24.82 13.25 7.34
CA ALA A 77 24.16 12.40 8.30
C ALA A 77 22.78 12.96 8.67
N CYS A 78 21.81 12.07 8.84
CA CYS A 78 20.45 12.39 9.24
C CYS A 78 19.84 11.20 9.98
N ASN A 79 18.64 11.37 10.57
CA ASN A 79 17.88 10.18 10.96
C ASN A 79 17.46 9.42 9.68
N MET A 80 17.45 8.09 9.77
CA MET A 80 17.19 7.24 8.63
C MET A 80 16.63 5.89 9.08
N ILE A 81 15.80 5.29 8.24
CA ILE A 81 15.34 3.91 8.38
C ILE A 81 16.02 3.06 7.31
N CYS A 82 16.57 1.93 7.73
CA CYS A 82 16.99 0.84 6.85
C CYS A 82 15.98 -0.30 7.00
N SER A 83 15.55 -0.91 5.89
CA SER A 83 14.68 -2.09 5.90
C SER A 83 14.89 -2.93 4.65
N GLU A 84 14.28 -4.12 4.59
CA GLU A 84 14.27 -4.97 3.40
C GLU A 84 13.83 -4.17 2.17
N ARG A 85 14.63 -4.24 1.11
CA ARG A 85 14.25 -3.67 -0.18
C ARG A 85 13.21 -4.57 -0.83
N ILE A 86 12.04 -4.02 -1.13
CA ILE A 86 11.07 -4.69 -2.00
C ILE A 86 11.73 -4.93 -3.36
N PRO A 87 11.87 -6.19 -3.82
CA PRO A 87 12.44 -6.45 -5.13
C PRO A 87 11.57 -5.80 -6.21
N PRO A 88 12.15 -5.12 -7.21
CA PRO A 88 11.36 -4.59 -8.31
C PRO A 88 10.77 -5.73 -9.13
N LEU A 89 9.69 -5.45 -9.86
CA LEU A 89 9.15 -6.42 -10.82
C LEU A 89 10.21 -6.79 -11.88
N PRO A 90 10.19 -8.05 -12.38
CA PRO A 90 11.13 -8.52 -13.40
C PRO A 90 11.14 -7.63 -14.64
N GLN A 91 12.28 -7.57 -15.34
CA GLN A 91 12.42 -6.74 -16.54
C GLN A 91 11.34 -7.03 -17.58
N GLU A 92 11.00 -8.29 -17.79
CA GLU A 92 9.95 -8.69 -18.73
C GLU A 92 8.60 -8.05 -18.40
N VAL A 93 8.21 -8.04 -17.13
CA VAL A 93 6.95 -7.40 -16.67
C VAL A 93 7.01 -5.89 -16.91
N ARG A 94 8.16 -5.27 -16.61
CA ARG A 94 8.37 -3.83 -16.84
C ARG A 94 8.25 -3.48 -18.33
N ASP A 95 8.87 -4.26 -19.20
CA ASP A 95 8.83 -4.04 -20.64
C ASP A 95 7.40 -4.19 -21.17
N ARG A 96 6.65 -5.21 -20.72
CA ARG A 96 5.24 -5.39 -21.06
C ARG A 96 4.35 -4.23 -20.58
N LEU A 97 4.56 -3.71 -19.36
CA LEU A 97 3.84 -2.54 -18.85
C LEU A 97 4.14 -1.28 -19.67
N ILE A 98 5.39 -1.09 -20.08
CA ILE A 98 5.79 0.00 -20.97
C ILE A 98 5.09 -0.14 -22.31
N ASP A 99 5.13 -1.32 -22.92
CA ASP A 99 4.59 -1.54 -24.26
C ASP A 99 3.06 -1.34 -24.31
N LEU A 100 2.33 -1.65 -23.23
CA LEU A 100 0.88 -1.43 -23.15
C LEU A 100 0.48 0.01 -22.82
N TYR A 101 1.16 0.65 -21.87
CA TYR A 101 0.66 1.89 -21.26
C TYR A 101 1.52 3.14 -21.50
N CYS A 102 2.74 2.98 -22.03
CA CYS A 102 3.61 4.10 -22.35
C CYS A 102 3.26 4.69 -23.72
N PRO A 103 3.21 6.02 -23.88
CA PRO A 103 3.11 6.62 -25.22
C PRO A 103 4.25 6.16 -26.13
N ALA A 104 3.93 5.79 -27.38
CA ALA A 104 4.91 5.19 -28.31
C ALA A 104 6.22 5.98 -28.46
N ALA A 105 6.13 7.32 -28.46
CA ALA A 105 7.30 8.21 -28.56
C ALA A 105 8.26 8.15 -27.35
N SER A 106 7.80 7.63 -26.21
CA SER A 106 8.56 7.58 -24.95
C SER A 106 9.11 6.19 -24.61
N ILE A 107 8.67 5.13 -25.31
CA ILE A 107 9.00 3.73 -24.97
C ILE A 107 10.51 3.51 -24.87
N ALA A 108 11.27 3.90 -25.91
CA ALA A 108 12.72 3.68 -25.94
C ALA A 108 13.43 4.41 -24.80
N THR A 109 13.01 5.66 -24.52
CA THR A 109 13.56 6.47 -23.43
C THR A 109 13.31 5.81 -22.07
N ILE A 110 12.08 5.37 -21.80
CA ILE A 110 11.72 4.74 -20.52
C ILE A 110 12.41 3.39 -20.34
N LYS A 111 12.48 2.54 -21.38
CA LYS A 111 13.21 1.25 -21.31
C LYS A 111 14.70 1.44 -21.01
N SER A 112 15.29 2.55 -21.45
CA SER A 112 16.69 2.89 -21.20
C SER A 112 16.95 3.62 -19.87
N ASN A 113 15.90 4.06 -19.17
CA ASN A 113 16.04 4.86 -17.96
C ASN A 113 16.30 3.97 -16.73
N ASP A 114 17.48 4.15 -16.12
CA ASP A 114 17.86 3.36 -14.94
C ASP A 114 16.92 3.56 -13.75
N ALA A 115 16.30 4.74 -13.59
CA ALA A 115 15.37 5.00 -12.50
C ALA A 115 14.08 4.17 -12.60
N ASP A 116 13.70 3.75 -13.82
CA ASP A 116 12.51 2.93 -14.08
C ASP A 116 12.74 1.43 -13.79
N ARG A 117 13.97 1.05 -13.44
CA ARG A 117 14.29 -0.32 -12.99
C ARG A 117 13.75 -0.62 -11.60
N ASP A 118 13.50 0.40 -10.78
CA ASP A 118 12.92 0.29 -9.43
C ASP A 118 11.38 0.19 -9.48
N CYS A 119 10.85 -0.57 -10.43
CA CYS A 119 9.42 -0.64 -10.69
C CYS A 119 8.67 -1.38 -9.57
N LEU A 120 7.85 -0.62 -8.85
CA LEU A 120 6.80 -1.08 -7.96
C LEU A 120 5.49 -0.53 -8.50
N VAL A 121 4.46 -1.38 -8.55
CA VAL A 121 3.14 -1.00 -9.07
C VAL A 121 2.23 -0.68 -7.89
N ARG A 122 1.75 0.57 -7.80
CA ARG A 122 0.71 0.99 -6.86
C ARG A 122 -0.64 0.50 -7.36
N LEU A 123 -1.19 -0.51 -6.69
CA LEU A 123 -2.43 -1.15 -7.10
C LEU A 123 -3.63 -0.40 -6.52
N TYR A 124 -4.33 0.36 -7.36
CA TYR A 124 -5.46 1.19 -6.95
C TYR A 124 -6.80 0.50 -7.25
N LEU A 125 -7.29 -0.30 -6.31
CA LEU A 125 -8.59 -1.00 -6.44
C LEU A 125 -9.79 -0.10 -6.14
N GLY A 126 -9.56 1.08 -5.56
CA GLY A 126 -10.61 2.06 -5.23
C GLY A 126 -10.82 3.15 -6.28
N ARG A 127 -10.18 3.05 -7.44
CA ARG A 127 -10.28 4.06 -8.49
C ARG A 127 -10.10 3.45 -9.88
N ARG A 128 -11.07 3.69 -10.76
CA ARG A 128 -10.94 3.48 -12.20
C ARG A 128 -10.24 4.68 -12.85
N LYS A 129 -9.35 4.43 -13.81
CA LYS A 129 -8.69 5.47 -14.60
C LYS A 129 -9.68 6.03 -15.62
N ILE A 130 -10.00 7.32 -15.49
CA ILE A 130 -10.81 8.02 -16.50
C ILE A 130 -9.93 8.30 -17.71
N GLN A 131 -10.18 7.63 -18.83
CA GLN A 131 -9.50 7.91 -20.09
C GLN A 131 -10.04 9.21 -20.68
N ASN A 132 -9.46 10.34 -20.29
CA ASN A 132 -9.82 11.62 -20.90
C ASN A 132 -9.01 11.79 -22.20
N THR A 133 -9.56 11.32 -23.32
CA THR A 133 -8.94 11.40 -24.66
C THR A 133 -8.55 12.83 -25.05
N ALA A 134 -9.24 13.84 -24.50
CA ALA A 134 -9.00 15.27 -24.74
C ALA A 134 -7.81 15.87 -23.96
N ARG A 135 -7.27 15.19 -22.93
CA ARG A 135 -6.10 15.65 -22.15
C ARG A 135 -4.86 14.82 -22.43
N ARG A 136 -4.57 14.58 -23.72
CA ARG A 136 -3.24 14.15 -24.18
C ARG A 136 -2.22 15.29 -24.08
N GLY A 137 -2.10 15.90 -22.88
CA GLY A 137 -0.87 16.59 -22.52
C GLY A 137 0.27 15.56 -22.49
N ARG A 138 1.53 16.03 -22.46
CA ARG A 138 2.70 15.18 -22.18
C ARG A 138 2.51 14.49 -20.82
N ASN A 139 1.85 13.34 -20.81
CA ASN A 139 1.73 12.51 -19.65
C ASN A 139 3.13 11.95 -19.39
N PHE A 140 3.77 12.41 -18.33
CA PHE A 140 5.03 11.83 -17.86
C PHE A 140 4.72 10.39 -17.42
N PHE A 141 5.22 9.43 -18.19
CA PHE A 141 5.17 8.01 -17.85
C PHE A 141 6.42 7.68 -17.02
N SER A 142 6.24 6.98 -15.91
CA SER A 142 7.31 6.51 -15.02
C SER A 142 6.90 5.17 -14.46
N LEU A 143 7.80 4.20 -14.46
CA LEU A 143 7.62 2.91 -13.79
C LEU A 143 7.91 3.00 -12.30
N ARG A 144 8.62 4.03 -11.86
CA ARG A 144 8.78 4.32 -10.43
C ARG A 144 7.43 4.72 -9.85
N ASN A 145 6.94 3.93 -8.89
CA ASN A 145 5.62 4.10 -8.26
C ASN A 145 4.46 4.12 -9.26
N TYR A 146 4.47 3.22 -10.25
CA TYR A 146 3.49 3.20 -11.33
C TYR A 146 2.06 2.95 -10.82
N PRO A 147 1.10 3.87 -11.02
CA PRO A 147 -0.28 3.66 -10.59
C PRO A 147 -1.06 2.78 -11.58
N LEU A 148 -1.40 1.56 -11.16
CA LEU A 148 -2.27 0.64 -11.91
C LEU A 148 -3.69 0.71 -11.32
N HIS A 149 -4.61 1.25 -12.09
CA HIS A 149 -6.00 1.45 -11.67
C HIS A 149 -6.84 0.21 -11.86
N LEU A 150 -7.98 0.11 -11.15
CA LEU A 150 -8.85 -1.06 -11.15
C LEU A 150 -9.17 -1.60 -12.56
N ASN A 151 -9.58 -0.74 -13.49
CA ASN A 151 -9.92 -1.15 -14.85
C ASN A 151 -8.71 -1.64 -15.66
N GLN A 152 -7.50 -1.18 -15.35
CA GLN A 152 -6.27 -1.72 -15.95
C GLN A 152 -5.91 -3.07 -15.32
N ALA A 153 -6.15 -3.24 -14.02
CA ALA A 153 -5.95 -4.54 -13.37
C ALA A 153 -6.91 -5.61 -13.93
N GLU A 154 -8.17 -5.25 -14.17
CA GLU A 154 -9.15 -6.11 -14.85
C GLU A 154 -8.76 -6.42 -16.31
N GLU A 155 -8.29 -5.42 -17.06
CA GLU A 155 -7.80 -5.62 -18.45
C GLU A 155 -6.64 -6.62 -18.52
N LEU A 156 -5.79 -6.63 -17.50
CA LEU A 156 -4.67 -7.55 -17.37
C LEU A 156 -5.06 -8.89 -16.73
N ASP A 157 -6.35 -9.14 -16.46
CA ASP A 157 -6.87 -10.33 -15.76
C ASP A 157 -6.19 -10.59 -14.41
N LEU A 158 -5.82 -9.51 -13.72
CA LEU A 158 -5.25 -9.63 -12.39
C LEU A 158 -6.30 -10.17 -11.40
N GLN A 159 -5.82 -10.97 -10.47
CA GLN A 159 -6.57 -11.55 -9.34
C GLN A 159 -6.99 -10.50 -8.28
N ILE A 160 -7.78 -9.51 -8.70
CA ILE A 160 -8.19 -8.34 -7.90
C ILE A 160 -8.94 -8.70 -6.61
N PHE A 161 -9.73 -9.78 -6.62
CA PHE A 161 -10.45 -10.24 -5.43
C PHE A 161 -9.49 -10.80 -4.37
N GLU A 162 -8.45 -11.53 -4.77
CA GLU A 162 -7.42 -12.02 -3.85
C GLU A 162 -6.66 -10.85 -3.21
N TYR A 163 -6.29 -9.84 -4.01
CA TYR A 163 -5.62 -8.65 -3.49
C TYR A 163 -6.52 -7.86 -2.54
N ALA A 164 -7.80 -7.69 -2.88
CA ALA A 164 -8.77 -7.02 -2.00
C ALA A 164 -8.92 -7.76 -0.66
N ARG A 165 -9.00 -9.09 -0.68
CA ARG A 165 -9.01 -9.92 0.53
C ARG A 165 -7.75 -9.73 1.37
N ALA A 166 -6.58 -9.77 0.74
CA ALA A 166 -5.30 -9.59 1.43
C ALA A 166 -5.16 -8.19 2.06
N MET A 167 -5.62 -7.14 1.36
CA MET A 167 -5.68 -5.79 1.90
C MET A 167 -6.64 -5.70 3.10
N ALA A 168 -7.81 -6.33 3.02
CA ALA A 168 -8.80 -6.35 4.10
C ALA A 168 -8.24 -7.03 5.36
N GLU A 169 -7.54 -8.16 5.20
CA GLU A 169 -6.90 -8.89 6.29
C GLU A 169 -5.82 -8.08 6.99
N MET A 170 -4.94 -7.46 6.20
CA MET A 170 -3.86 -6.61 6.71
C MET A 170 -4.43 -5.39 7.45
N LEU A 171 -5.47 -4.76 6.90
CA LEU A 171 -6.13 -3.61 7.53
C LEU A 171 -6.83 -3.99 8.84
N ALA A 172 -7.53 -5.13 8.88
CA ALA A 172 -8.15 -5.64 10.10
C ALA A 172 -7.09 -5.96 11.18
N MET A 173 -5.93 -6.49 10.79
CA MET A 173 -4.79 -6.70 11.70
C MET A 173 -4.27 -5.36 12.24
N MET A 174 -4.07 -4.36 11.38
CA MET A 174 -3.61 -3.04 11.79
C MET A 174 -4.58 -2.35 12.77
N HIS A 175 -5.88 -2.36 12.47
CA HIS A 175 -6.88 -1.71 13.32
C HIS A 175 -7.05 -2.41 14.66
N TRP A 176 -7.21 -3.73 14.67
CA TRP A 176 -7.70 -4.43 15.87
C TRP A 176 -6.63 -5.14 16.67
N THR A 177 -5.52 -5.52 16.01
CA THR A 177 -4.40 -6.19 16.68
C THR A 177 -3.26 -5.21 16.97
N ALA A 178 -2.87 -4.38 15.99
CA ALA A 178 -1.86 -3.35 16.20
C ALA A 178 -2.41 -2.06 16.81
N LYS A 179 -3.73 -1.85 16.75
CA LYS A 179 -4.39 -0.64 17.27
C LYS A 179 -3.82 0.63 16.66
N ILE A 180 -3.73 0.65 15.34
CA ILE A 180 -3.34 1.82 14.53
C ILE A 180 -4.36 2.10 13.43
N ASP A 181 -4.46 3.35 13.00
CA ASP A 181 -5.43 3.80 11.99
C ASP A 181 -5.08 3.51 10.53
N ALA A 182 -3.89 2.94 10.28
CA ALA A 182 -3.36 2.66 8.95
C ALA A 182 -3.37 3.87 7.99
N ASN A 183 -3.16 5.07 8.54
CA ASN A 183 -3.14 6.28 7.75
C ASN A 183 -1.89 6.41 6.86
N ASP A 184 -2.12 6.76 5.59
CA ASP A 184 -1.13 6.90 4.50
C ASP A 184 -0.37 5.62 4.12
N VAL A 185 -0.80 4.44 4.60
CA VAL A 185 -0.17 3.17 4.18
C VAL A 185 -0.34 2.93 2.68
N GLU A 186 0.72 2.47 2.04
CA GLU A 186 0.76 2.19 0.60
C GLU A 186 0.78 0.69 0.32
N PHE A 187 -0.01 0.26 -0.66
CA PHE A 187 -0.01 -1.12 -1.16
C PHE A 187 0.57 -1.22 -2.57
N VAL A 188 1.57 -2.07 -2.74
CA VAL A 188 2.28 -2.20 -4.02
C VAL A 188 2.48 -3.66 -4.43
N LEU A 189 2.45 -3.91 -5.73
CA LEU A 189 2.95 -5.16 -6.31
C LEU A 189 4.44 -5.02 -6.58
N GLY A 190 5.20 -5.98 -6.07
CA GLY A 190 6.65 -6.09 -6.24
C GLY A 190 7.06 -7.55 -6.44
N GLY A 191 8.35 -7.79 -6.60
CA GLY A 191 8.89 -9.16 -6.63
C GLY A 191 8.69 -9.90 -5.31
N THR A 192 8.99 -11.19 -5.30
CA THR A 192 8.67 -12.10 -4.19
C THR A 192 9.51 -11.83 -2.94
N GLN A 193 8.89 -11.83 -1.76
CA GLN A 193 9.60 -11.99 -0.50
C GLN A 193 10.02 -13.47 -0.42
N LYS A 194 11.32 -13.77 -0.31
CA LYS A 194 11.87 -15.15 -0.34
C LYS A 194 11.48 -16.00 0.89
N THR A 195 10.21 -16.02 1.24
CA THR A 195 9.57 -16.69 2.38
C THR A 195 8.40 -17.57 1.93
N GLY A 196 7.91 -17.41 0.69
CA GLY A 196 6.74 -18.13 0.18
C GLY A 196 5.39 -17.54 0.61
N ILE A 197 5.39 -16.50 1.45
CA ILE A 197 4.16 -15.86 1.97
C ILE A 197 3.62 -14.89 0.92
N GLY A 198 2.31 -14.92 0.66
CA GLY A 198 1.64 -13.94 -0.21
C GLY A 198 2.17 -13.94 -1.65
N GLU A 199 2.74 -15.06 -2.10
CA GLU A 199 3.23 -15.21 -3.46
C GLU A 199 2.09 -15.50 -4.42
N HIS A 200 2.05 -14.71 -5.49
CA HIS A 200 1.12 -14.85 -6.59
C HIS A 200 1.87 -15.20 -7.87
N THR A 201 1.24 -15.98 -8.73
CA THR A 201 1.75 -16.28 -10.08
C THR A 201 0.70 -15.85 -11.08
N HIS A 202 1.12 -15.03 -12.04
CA HIS A 202 0.23 -14.50 -13.07
C HIS A 202 0.96 -14.48 -14.42
N GLU A 203 0.25 -14.69 -15.52
CA GLU A 203 0.87 -14.77 -16.86
C GLU A 203 1.59 -13.47 -17.25
N PHE A 204 0.99 -12.33 -16.90
CA PHE A 204 1.56 -11.02 -17.19
C PHE A 204 2.65 -10.59 -16.20
N PHE A 205 2.44 -10.82 -14.90
CA PHE A 205 3.31 -10.32 -13.82
C PHE A 205 4.37 -11.33 -13.37
N GLY A 206 4.31 -12.58 -13.86
CA GLY A 206 5.10 -13.68 -13.33
C GLY A 206 4.84 -13.87 -11.83
N ARG A 207 5.88 -14.32 -11.12
CA ARG A 207 5.87 -14.43 -9.65
C ARG A 207 6.06 -13.06 -9.01
N HIS A 208 5.14 -12.69 -8.12
CA HIS A 208 5.13 -11.40 -7.45
C HIS A 208 4.41 -11.50 -6.09
N CYS A 209 4.51 -10.46 -5.28
CA CYS A 209 3.83 -10.35 -3.99
C CYS A 209 3.11 -9.00 -3.88
N LEU A 210 2.07 -8.97 -3.05
CA LEU A 210 1.48 -7.73 -2.55
C LEU A 210 2.23 -7.30 -1.28
N TRP A 211 2.66 -6.05 -1.24
CA TRP A 211 3.42 -5.48 -0.13
C TRP A 211 2.68 -4.29 0.47
N VAL A 212 2.88 -4.06 1.78
CA VAL A 212 2.48 -2.83 2.47
C VAL A 212 3.70 -2.08 2.99
N LEU A 213 3.71 -0.75 2.83
CA LEU A 213 4.80 0.13 3.27
C LEU A 213 4.25 1.54 3.61
N ASP A 214 5.18 2.45 3.97
CA ASP A 214 4.94 3.84 4.34
C ASP A 214 4.04 4.01 5.58
N PHE A 215 4.60 3.77 6.76
CA PHE A 215 3.85 3.85 8.03
C PHE A 215 4.06 5.20 8.75
N ASP A 216 4.61 6.20 8.06
CA ASP A 216 5.06 7.46 8.67
C ASP A 216 3.95 8.37 9.20
N CYS A 217 2.72 8.15 8.73
CA CYS A 217 1.54 8.90 9.15
C CYS A 217 0.55 8.08 9.99
N CYS A 218 0.85 6.81 10.29
CA CYS A 218 0.04 5.96 11.14
C CYS A 218 0.00 6.48 12.58
N LYS A 219 -1.16 6.41 13.21
CA LYS A 219 -1.37 6.84 14.60
C LYS A 219 -2.05 5.76 15.43
N PRO A 220 -1.85 5.77 16.76
CA PRO A 220 -2.61 4.92 17.65
C PRO A 220 -4.12 5.07 17.45
N LEU A 221 -4.84 3.96 17.58
CA LEU A 221 -6.28 3.84 17.43
C LEU A 221 -6.88 3.51 18.79
N THR A 222 -7.81 4.34 19.29
CA THR A 222 -8.61 4.02 20.47
C THR A 222 -9.68 2.99 20.10
N MET A 223 -10.02 2.08 21.02
CA MET A 223 -11.04 1.05 20.79
C MET A 223 -12.43 1.60 21.16
N ASP A 224 -12.82 2.70 20.51
CA ASP A 224 -14.09 3.39 20.71
C ASP A 224 -14.56 4.05 19.41
N ALA A 225 -15.71 4.73 19.46
CA ALA A 225 -16.28 5.41 18.29
C ALA A 225 -15.37 6.48 17.69
N ALA A 226 -14.56 7.17 18.51
CA ALA A 226 -13.63 8.20 18.05
C ALA A 226 -12.45 7.60 17.28
N GLY A 227 -11.91 6.48 17.78
CA GLY A 227 -10.89 5.73 17.05
C GLY A 227 -11.45 5.19 15.73
N VAL A 228 -12.66 4.62 15.75
CA VAL A 228 -13.32 4.17 14.51
C VAL A 228 -13.46 5.30 13.49
N GLU A 229 -13.86 6.50 13.92
CA GLU A 229 -13.95 7.67 13.04
C GLU A 229 -12.58 8.06 12.46
N GLN A 230 -11.53 8.04 13.28
CA GLN A 230 -10.17 8.28 12.83
C GLN A 230 -9.75 7.30 11.72
N ALA A 231 -9.98 6.00 11.92
CA ALA A 231 -9.67 4.97 10.92
C ALA A 231 -10.52 5.12 9.65
N ALA A 232 -11.82 5.41 9.76
CA ALA A 232 -12.69 5.58 8.60
C ALA A 232 -12.26 6.79 7.74
N ARG A 233 -11.85 7.88 8.39
CA ARG A 233 -11.26 9.06 7.71
C ARG A 233 -9.93 8.73 7.06
N ALA A 234 -9.05 7.99 7.74
CA ALA A 234 -7.79 7.52 7.19
C ALA A 234 -8.01 6.68 5.94
N PHE A 235 -8.90 5.68 6.00
CA PHE A 235 -9.26 4.82 4.86
C PHE A 235 -9.62 5.62 3.61
N LEU A 236 -10.46 6.64 3.74
CA LEU A 236 -10.92 7.47 2.61
C LEU A 236 -9.92 8.53 2.17
N ARG A 237 -9.05 9.00 3.07
CA ARG A 237 -7.97 9.94 2.76
C ARG A 237 -6.81 9.28 2.02
N ASN A 238 -6.47 8.04 2.38
CA ASN A 238 -5.42 7.30 1.73
C ASN A 238 -5.65 7.30 0.21
N ASP A 239 -4.55 7.20 -0.53
CA ASP A 239 -4.60 6.83 -1.94
C ASP A 239 -5.53 5.62 -2.13
N PRO A 240 -6.19 5.50 -3.30
CA PRO A 240 -7.31 4.58 -3.50
C PRO A 240 -6.85 3.12 -3.69
N TYR A 241 -5.98 2.62 -2.81
CA TYR A 241 -5.53 1.24 -2.77
C TYR A 241 -6.70 0.31 -2.49
N PHE A 242 -7.48 0.61 -1.46
CA PHE A 242 -8.64 -0.19 -1.08
C PHE A 242 -9.83 0.04 -2.02
N PRO A 243 -10.62 -1.01 -2.31
CA PRO A 243 -11.95 -0.85 -2.92
C PRO A 243 -12.77 0.20 -2.18
N ARG A 244 -13.56 0.99 -2.91
CA ARG A 244 -14.44 2.00 -2.32
C ARG A 244 -15.86 1.48 -2.18
N PRO A 245 -16.64 1.98 -1.20
CA PRO A 245 -18.07 1.71 -1.13
C PRO A 245 -18.76 1.89 -2.46
N ALA A 246 -19.49 0.86 -2.89
CA ALA A 246 -20.14 0.81 -4.18
C ALA A 246 -21.56 0.28 -4.03
N ILE A 247 -22.51 0.98 -4.66
CA ILE A 247 -23.96 0.68 -4.58
C ILE A 247 -24.22 -0.68 -5.24
N GLU A 248 -25.15 -1.45 -4.68
CA GLU A 248 -25.59 -2.73 -5.25
C GLU A 248 -26.00 -2.58 -6.72
N GLY A 249 -25.55 -3.53 -7.56
CA GLY A 249 -25.75 -3.50 -9.01
C GLY A 249 -24.77 -2.61 -9.78
N SER A 250 -23.91 -1.83 -9.11
CA SER A 250 -22.80 -1.14 -9.78
C SER A 250 -21.65 -2.10 -10.13
N LEU A 251 -20.82 -1.70 -11.08
CA LEU A 251 -19.70 -2.52 -11.58
C LEU A 251 -18.70 -2.90 -10.47
N ASP A 252 -18.47 -2.00 -9.51
CA ASP A 252 -17.46 -2.17 -8.45
C ASP A 252 -18.05 -2.83 -7.19
N HIS A 253 -19.36 -3.09 -7.17
CA HIS A 253 -20.06 -3.61 -5.99
C HIS A 253 -19.49 -4.95 -5.51
N ALA A 254 -19.24 -5.88 -6.42
CA ALA A 254 -18.72 -7.20 -6.06
C ALA A 254 -17.35 -7.09 -5.37
N LEU A 255 -16.48 -6.19 -5.83
CA LEU A 255 -15.16 -5.99 -5.24
C LEU A 255 -15.23 -5.32 -3.86
N TRP A 256 -16.12 -4.32 -3.69
CA TRP A 256 -16.39 -3.73 -2.38
C TRP A 256 -16.97 -4.76 -1.41
N PHE A 257 -17.96 -5.54 -1.86
CA PHE A 257 -18.59 -6.58 -1.06
C PHE A 257 -17.57 -7.61 -0.58
N GLU A 258 -16.69 -8.08 -1.47
CA GLU A 258 -15.62 -9.02 -1.11
C GLU A 258 -14.67 -8.44 -0.05
N PHE A 259 -14.20 -7.20 -0.26
CA PHE A 259 -13.36 -6.51 0.71
C PHE A 259 -14.05 -6.35 2.07
N ARG A 260 -15.29 -5.86 2.05
CA ARG A 260 -16.13 -5.62 3.24
C ARG A 260 -16.34 -6.92 4.02
N SER A 261 -16.78 -7.98 3.34
CA SER A 261 -17.03 -9.28 3.96
C SER A 261 -15.75 -9.82 4.61
N ARG A 262 -14.64 -9.83 3.86
CA ARG A 262 -13.37 -10.33 4.38
C ARG A 262 -12.85 -9.50 5.55
N TYR A 263 -12.99 -8.18 5.48
CA TYR A 263 -12.59 -7.28 6.56
C TYR A 263 -13.36 -7.60 7.84
N LEU A 264 -14.68 -7.71 7.77
CA LEU A 264 -15.54 -8.00 8.91
C LEU A 264 -15.24 -9.37 9.52
N ASP A 265 -15.14 -10.40 8.69
CA ASP A 265 -14.80 -11.76 9.11
C ASP A 265 -13.47 -11.77 9.89
N CYS A 266 -12.43 -11.16 9.34
CA CYS A 266 -11.12 -11.08 9.98
C CYS A 266 -11.14 -10.22 11.25
N SER A 267 -11.94 -9.17 11.25
CA SER A 267 -12.05 -8.25 12.39
C SER A 267 -12.73 -8.91 13.58
N GLN A 268 -13.86 -9.59 13.37
CA GLN A 268 -14.63 -10.25 14.44
C GLN A 268 -13.77 -11.22 15.25
N HIS A 269 -12.93 -12.02 14.57
CA HIS A 269 -12.01 -12.94 15.24
C HIS A 269 -11.00 -12.19 16.12
N ARG A 270 -10.46 -11.06 15.64
CA ARG A 270 -9.43 -10.28 16.35
C ARG A 270 -10.00 -9.53 17.55
N VAL A 271 -11.17 -8.90 17.42
CA VAL A 271 -11.79 -8.19 18.55
C VAL A 271 -12.30 -9.16 19.62
N ALA A 272 -12.84 -10.33 19.22
CA ALA A 272 -13.34 -11.34 20.15
C ALA A 272 -12.23 -11.92 21.05
N THR A 273 -11.00 -12.04 20.55
CA THR A 273 -9.85 -12.49 21.36
C THR A 273 -9.34 -11.43 22.34
N SER A 274 -9.69 -10.16 22.13
CA SER A 274 -9.17 -9.04 22.90
C SER A 274 -10.14 -8.58 24.00
N ASN A 275 -11.37 -8.23 23.64
CA ASN A 275 -12.39 -7.71 24.56
C ASN A 275 -13.79 -7.79 23.94
N THR A 276 -14.76 -8.37 24.67
CA THR A 276 -16.15 -8.50 24.17
C THR A 276 -16.87 -7.16 24.00
N HIS A 277 -16.43 -6.10 24.67
CA HIS A 277 -16.98 -4.76 24.48
C HIS A 277 -16.68 -4.16 23.10
N ASP A 278 -15.67 -4.69 22.39
CA ASP A 278 -15.19 -4.15 21.12
C ASP A 278 -15.87 -4.82 19.90
N LEU A 279 -16.76 -5.80 20.12
CA LEU A 279 -17.37 -6.63 19.07
C LEU A 279 -18.14 -5.83 18.00
N GLY A 280 -18.67 -4.66 18.35
CA GLY A 280 -19.41 -3.79 17.43
C GLY A 280 -18.55 -2.81 16.62
N LEU A 281 -17.28 -2.61 16.99
CA LEU A 281 -16.41 -1.61 16.35
C LEU A 281 -16.12 -1.91 14.86
N PRO A 282 -15.94 -3.16 14.41
CA PRO A 282 -15.72 -3.45 12.99
C PRO A 282 -16.89 -3.06 12.08
N GLU A 283 -18.12 -3.33 12.52
CA GLU A 283 -19.32 -2.94 11.75
C GLU A 283 -19.51 -1.42 11.77
N LEU A 284 -19.24 -0.79 12.91
CA LEU A 284 -19.25 0.67 12.99
C LEU A 284 -18.24 1.30 12.03
N PHE A 285 -17.04 0.71 11.89
CA PHE A 285 -16.04 1.18 10.93
C PHE A 285 -16.54 1.11 9.49
N ILE A 286 -17.07 -0.04 9.05
CA ILE A 286 -17.61 -0.18 7.69
C ILE A 286 -18.75 0.82 7.46
N THR A 287 -19.68 0.93 8.41
CA THR A 287 -20.81 1.87 8.33
C THR A 287 -20.32 3.31 8.15
N GLN A 288 -19.36 3.75 8.96
CA GLN A 288 -18.81 5.11 8.84
C GLN A 288 -18.06 5.33 7.53
N VAL A 289 -17.33 4.33 7.03
CA VAL A 289 -16.67 4.43 5.71
C VAL A 289 -17.70 4.62 4.60
N GLU A 290 -18.81 3.87 4.62
CA GLU A 290 -19.88 3.98 3.63
C GLU A 290 -20.58 5.35 3.70
N GLU A 291 -20.92 5.83 4.90
CA GLU A 291 -21.53 7.14 5.13
C GLU A 291 -20.63 8.30 4.68
N LEU A 292 -19.36 8.29 5.09
CA LEU A 292 -18.39 9.31 4.70
C LEU A 292 -18.15 9.29 3.20
N HIS A 293 -18.07 8.11 2.57
CA HIS A 293 -17.91 8.00 1.12
C HIS A 293 -19.11 8.60 0.39
N HIS A 294 -20.33 8.27 0.81
CA HIS A 294 -21.56 8.83 0.24
C HIS A 294 -21.59 10.37 0.35
N GLN A 295 -21.17 10.93 1.49
CA GLN A 295 -21.04 12.38 1.66
C GLN A 295 -20.01 12.99 0.70
N ILE A 296 -18.85 12.33 0.49
CA ILE A 296 -17.81 12.81 -0.43
C ILE A 296 -18.31 12.81 -1.88
N VAL A 297 -19.01 11.76 -2.30
CA VAL A 297 -19.54 11.64 -3.66
C VAL A 297 -20.62 12.70 -3.92
N ASN A 298 -21.56 12.89 -2.99
CA ASN A 298 -22.65 13.85 -3.15
C ASN A 298 -22.24 15.32 -3.01
N ARG A 299 -21.08 15.62 -2.41
CA ARG A 299 -20.53 16.97 -2.33
C ARG A 299 -19.75 17.39 -3.58
N ARG A 300 -19.44 16.47 -4.50
CA ARG A 300 -18.80 16.84 -5.77
C ARG A 300 -19.86 17.50 -6.65
N PRO A 301 -19.68 18.76 -7.10
CA PRO A 301 -20.62 19.36 -8.04
C PRO A 301 -20.67 18.47 -9.29
N SER A 302 -21.90 18.12 -9.71
CA SER A 302 -22.14 17.47 -10.98
C SER A 302 -21.38 18.25 -12.06
N ALA A 303 -20.51 17.56 -12.80
CA ALA A 303 -19.86 18.17 -13.95
C ALA A 303 -20.95 18.76 -14.85
N PRO A 304 -20.81 20.00 -15.35
CA PRO A 304 -21.82 20.58 -16.22
C PRO A 304 -21.95 19.69 -17.45
N SER A 305 -23.18 19.23 -17.69
CA SER A 305 -23.57 18.60 -18.93
C SER A 305 -23.51 19.66 -20.03
N SER A 306 -22.45 19.62 -20.83
CA SER A 306 -22.31 20.38 -22.08
C SER A 306 -21.33 19.69 -23.00
#